data_AF-A0A973BFY0-F1
#
_entry.id   AF-A0A973BFY0-F1
#
_cell.length_a   1.000
_cell.length_b   1.000
_cell.length_c   1.000
_cell.angle_alpha   90.00
_cell.angle_beta   90.00
_cell.angle_gamma   90.00
#
_symmetry.space_group_name_H-M   'P 1'
#
loop_
_entity.id
_entity.type
_entity.pdbx_description
1 polymer ?
#
loop_
_entity_poly.entity_id
_entity_poly.type
_entity_poly.pdbx_seq_one_letter_code
_entity_poly.pdbx_strand_id
1 'polypeptide(L)'
;MLVERFTQNMINSGLFRLYIASGFFATSVFFVINAELFSPLEMILGVIGVTIALKGITNLMLSMIILLFSLDNKKSEMEFTYQSERIDSLLSELKISTNTTENPK
;
A
#
# COMPACT_ATOMS: atom_id res chain seq x y z
N MET A 1 13.49 4.76 4.93
CA MET A 1 12.69 3.53 5.07
C MET A 1 12.23 3.04 3.68
N LEU A 2 12.09 1.73 3.48
CA LEU A 2 11.63 1.15 2.20
C LEU A 2 10.22 1.64 1.82
N VAL A 3 9.31 1.72 2.80
CA VAL A 3 7.92 2.18 2.65
C VAL A 3 7.82 3.64 2.20
N GLU A 4 8.69 4.51 2.72
CA GLU A 4 8.69 5.93 2.41
C GLU A 4 9.17 6.18 0.97
N ARG A 5 10.23 5.49 0.54
CA ARG A 5 10.74 5.56 -0.85
C ARG A 5 9.73 5.01 -1.84
N PHE A 6 9.05 3.91 -1.49
CA PHE A 6 7.95 3.36 -2.29
C PHE A 6 6.80 4.37 -2.44
N THR A 7 6.36 4.97 -1.34
CA THR A 7 5.29 5.98 -1.34
C THR A 7 5.68 7.19 -2.19
N GLN A 8 6.88 7.73 -2.01
CA GLN A 8 7.38 8.87 -2.79
C GLN A 8 7.47 8.54 -4.29
N ASN A 9 7.98 7.36 -4.65
CA ASN A 9 8.02 6.93 -6.05
C ASN A 9 6.62 6.78 -6.64
N MET A 10 5.67 6.22 -5.89
CA MET A 10 4.30 6.02 -6.37
C MET A 10 3.58 7.35 -6.57
N ILE A 11 3.74 8.32 -5.65
CA ILE A 11 3.19 9.67 -5.81
C ILE A 11 3.85 10.41 -6.98
N ASN A 12 5.18 10.31 -7.11
CA ASN A 12 5.93 10.99 -8.17
C ASN A 12 5.74 10.35 -9.55
N SER A 13 5.31 9.09 -9.63
CA SER A 13 5.02 8.40 -10.89
C SER A 13 3.94 9.10 -11.73
N GLY A 14 3.11 9.94 -11.10
CA GLY A 14 1.99 10.60 -11.77
C GLY A 14 0.83 9.67 -12.09
N LEU A 15 0.88 8.39 -11.71
CA LEU A 15 -0.17 7.41 -11.99
C LEU A 15 -1.54 7.86 -11.48
N PHE A 16 -1.59 8.37 -10.26
CA PHE A 16 -2.81 8.91 -9.67
C PHE A 16 -3.33 10.16 -10.39
N ARG A 17 -2.42 11.00 -10.91
CA ARG A 17 -2.82 12.17 -11.72
C ARG A 17 -3.41 11.72 -13.05
N LEU A 18 -2.83 10.70 -13.68
CA LEU A 18 -3.34 10.10 -14.91
C LEU A 18 -4.73 9.47 -14.68
N TYR A 19 -4.91 8.74 -13.57
CA TYR A 19 -6.21 8.18 -13.19
C TYR A 19 -7.28 9.27 -13.05
N ILE A 20 -7.02 10.31 -12.25
CA ILE A 20 -7.96 11.43 -12.07
C ILE A 20 -8.23 12.15 -13.39
N ALA A 21 -7.18 12.41 -14.20
CA ALA A 21 -7.32 13.06 -15.50
C ALA A 21 -8.18 12.23 -16.46
N SER A 22 -7.97 10.91 -16.51
CA SER A 22 -8.77 10.01 -17.35
C SER A 22 -10.25 10.04 -16.97
N GLY A 23 -10.56 10.04 -15.67
CA GLY A 23 -11.94 10.14 -15.19
C GLY A 23 -12.56 11.51 -15.44
N PHE A 24 -11.80 12.59 -15.30
CA PHE A 24 -12.23 13.94 -15.68
C PHE A 24 -12.60 14.02 -17.16
N PHE A 25 -11.74 13.49 -18.04
CA PHE A 25 -12.01 13.48 -19.48
C PHE A 25 -13.21 12.58 -19.82
N ALA A 26 -13.30 11.39 -19.24
CA ALA A 26 -14.44 10.48 -19.45
C ALA A 26 -15.76 11.15 -19.03
N THR A 27 -15.78 11.84 -17.89
CA THR A 27 -16.96 12.56 -17.38
C THR A 27 -17.30 13.75 -18.27
N SER A 28 -16.30 14.48 -18.74
CA SER A 28 -16.50 15.60 -19.66
C SER A 28 -17.12 15.13 -20.98
N VAL A 29 -16.59 14.04 -21.56
CA VAL A 29 -17.13 13.43 -22.77
C VAL A 29 -18.56 12.93 -22.55
N PHE A 30 -18.84 12.29 -21.41
CA PHE A 30 -20.18 11.85 -21.04
C PHE A 30 -21.19 13.01 -21.05
N PHE A 31 -20.84 14.14 -20.43
CA PHE A 31 -21.73 15.31 -20.40
C PHE A 31 -21.89 15.95 -21.78
N VAL A 32 -20.84 15.98 -22.61
CA VAL A 32 -20.94 16.53 -23.97
C VAL A 32 -21.85 15.68 -24.85
N ILE A 33 -21.76 14.36 -24.78
CA ILE A 33 -22.62 13.45 -25.56
C ILE A 33 -24.08 13.56 -25.10
N ASN A 34 -24.31 13.81 -23.81
CA ASN A 34 -25.64 13.91 -23.21
C ASN A 34 -26.06 15.35 -22.92
N ALA A 35 -25.56 16.33 -23.69
CA ALA A 35 -25.74 17.75 -23.38
C ALA A 35 -27.20 18.20 -23.39
N GLU A 36 -28.09 17.47 -24.06
CA GLU A 36 -29.54 17.75 -24.08
C GLU A 36 -30.25 17.36 -22.76
N LEU A 37 -29.62 16.50 -21.95
CA LEU A 37 -30.21 15.96 -20.72
C LEU A 37 -29.84 16.76 -19.46
N PHE A 38 -28.83 17.64 -19.55
CA PHE A 38 -28.26 18.32 -18.38
C PHE A 38 -28.13 19.82 -18.63
N SER A 39 -28.44 20.62 -17.61
CA SER A 39 -28.16 22.05 -17.65
C SER A 39 -26.64 22.32 -17.56
N PRO A 40 -26.15 23.45 -18.08
CA PRO A 40 -24.73 23.80 -17.97
C PRO A 40 -24.22 23.84 -16.52
N LEU A 41 -25.06 24.23 -15.55
CA LEU A 41 -24.71 24.23 -14.14
C LEU A 41 -24.53 22.80 -13.59
N GLU A 42 -25.43 21.88 -13.94
CA GLU A 42 -25.35 20.49 -13.52
C GLU A 42 -24.12 19.79 -14.11
N MET A 43 -23.75 20.10 -15.36
CA MET A 43 -22.54 19.59 -15.98
C MET A 43 -21.28 20.03 -15.20
N ILE A 44 -21.19 21.31 -14.84
CA ILE A 44 -20.06 21.85 -14.07
C ILE A 44 -20.00 21.19 -12.69
N LEU A 45 -21.12 21.15 -11.97
CA LEU A 45 -21.19 20.53 -10.65
C LEU A 45 -20.90 19.03 -10.70
N GLY A 46 -21.38 18.34 -11.73
CA GLY A 46 -21.14 16.93 -11.98
C GLY A 46 -19.67 16.64 -12.22
N VAL A 47 -19.01 17.39 -13.11
CA VAL A 47 -17.57 17.23 -13.38
C VAL A 47 -16.75 17.51 -12.12
N ILE A 48 -17.05 18.57 -11.38
CA ILE A 48 -16.35 18.90 -10.13
C ILE A 48 -16.58 17.79 -9.09
N GLY A 49 -17.83 17.35 -8.90
CA GLY A 49 -18.22 16.32 -7.95
C GLY A 49 -17.52 14.98 -8.22
N VAL A 50 -17.54 14.54 -9.48
CA VAL A 50 -16.85 13.31 -9.90
C VAL A 50 -15.34 13.45 -9.71
N THR A 51 -14.75 14.61 -10.03
CA THR A 51 -13.31 14.84 -9.84
C THR A 51 -12.92 14.78 -8.36
N ILE A 52 -13.72 15.38 -7.47
CA ILE A 52 -13.49 15.31 -6.01
C ILE A 52 -13.62 13.87 -5.52
N ALA A 53 -14.63 13.13 -6.00
CA ALA A 53 -14.82 11.72 -5.65
C ALA A 53 -13.61 10.87 -6.08
N LEU A 54 -13.13 11.01 -7.32
CA LEU A 54 -11.95 10.30 -7.81
C LEU A 54 -10.69 10.63 -7.00
N LYS A 55 -10.52 11.90 -6.61
CA LYS A 55 -9.42 12.33 -5.75
C LYS A 55 -9.52 11.70 -4.35
N GLY A 56 -10.73 11.58 -3.81
CA GLY A 56 -10.99 10.87 -2.55
C GLY A 56 -10.63 9.39 -2.63
N ILE A 57 -11.11 8.70 -3.67
CA ILE A 57 -10.80 7.28 -3.93
C ILE A 57 -9.29 7.07 -4.07
N THR A 58 -8.61 7.95 -4.79
CA THR A 58 -7.15 7.92 -4.95
C THR A 58 -6.41 7.92 -3.62
N ASN A 59 -6.81 8.80 -2.68
CA ASN A 59 -6.18 8.86 -1.36
C ASN A 59 -6.46 7.59 -0.54
N LEU A 60 -7.66 7.01 -0.63
CA LEU A 60 -7.98 5.74 0.00
C LEU A 60 -7.15 4.59 -0.56
N MET A 61 -6.98 4.54 -1.89
CA MET A 61 -6.13 3.56 -2.56
C MET A 61 -4.67 3.68 -2.09
N LEU A 62 -4.13 4.90 -2.05
CA LEU A 62 -2.78 5.14 -1.55
C LEU A 62 -2.60 4.65 -0.11
N SER A 63 -3.54 4.98 0.78
CA SER A 63 -3.53 4.52 2.18
C SER A 63 -3.52 2.99 2.28
N MET A 64 -4.37 2.33 1.49
CA MET A 64 -4.47 0.87 1.47
C MET A 64 -3.19 0.20 0.97
N ILE A 65 -2.58 0.73 -0.09
CA ILE A 65 -1.32 0.18 -0.62
C ILE A 65 -0.20 0.32 0.43
N ILE A 66 -0.11 1.47 1.10
CA ILE A 66 0.87 1.68 2.18
C ILE A 66 0.65 0.68 3.31
N LEU A 67 -0.60 0.45 3.71
CA LEU A 67 -0.95 -0.51 4.75
C LEU A 67 -0.52 -1.94 4.38
N LEU A 68 -0.85 -2.41 3.18
CA LEU A 68 -0.49 -3.74 2.71
C LEU A 68 1.03 -3.92 2.67
N PHE A 69 1.76 -2.94 2.14
CA PHE A 69 3.22 -2.99 2.07
C PHE A 69 3.88 -2.97 3.47
N SER A 70 3.29 -2.25 4.42
CA SER A 70 3.71 -2.27 5.82
C SER A 70 3.47 -3.64 6.48
N LEU A 71 2.32 -4.25 6.23
CA LEU A 71 1.98 -5.58 6.75
C LEU A 71 2.94 -6.65 6.22
N ASP A 72 3.27 -6.62 4.93
CA ASP A 72 4.22 -7.58 4.35
C ASP A 72 5.62 -7.44 4.95
N ASN A 73 6.11 -6.20 5.12
CA ASN A 73 7.39 -5.96 5.80
C ASN A 73 7.37 -6.47 7.24
N LYS A 74 6.29 -6.19 7.98
CA LYS A 74 6.16 -6.63 9.38
C LYS A 74 6.08 -8.15 9.49
N LYS A 75 5.45 -8.82 8.54
CA LYS A 75 5.44 -10.29 8.47
C LYS A 75 6.85 -10.85 8.24
N SER A 76 7.59 -10.28 7.29
CA SER A 76 8.98 -10.69 7.03
C SER A 76 9.89 -10.48 8.25
N GLU A 77 9.68 -9.38 9.00
CA GLU A 77 10.41 -9.11 10.23
C GLU A 77 10.10 -10.16 11.32
N MET A 78 8.81 -10.48 11.52
CA MET A 78 8.41 -11.51 12.50
C MET A 78 8.99 -12.90 12.18
N GLU A 79 9.00 -13.30 10.91
CA GLU A 79 9.56 -14.59 10.50
C GLU A 79 11.07 -14.65 10.77
N PHE A 80 11.80 -13.58 10.48
CA PHE A 80 13.22 -13.50 10.78
C PHE A 80 13.50 -13.61 12.29
N THR A 81 12.77 -12.84 13.11
CA THR A 81 12.93 -12.89 14.58
C THR A 81 12.63 -14.28 15.13
N TYR A 82 11.55 -14.92 14.67
CA TYR A 82 11.19 -16.27 15.10
C TYR A 82 12.27 -17.31 14.77
N GLN A 83 12.86 -17.24 13.57
CA GLN A 83 13.94 -18.14 13.18
C GLN A 83 15.22 -17.88 13.98
N SER A 84 15.54 -16.61 14.28
CA SER A 84 16.68 -16.26 15.14
C SER A 84 16.52 -16.84 16.55
N GLU A 85 15.37 -16.63 17.19
CA GLU A 85 15.08 -17.17 18.52
C GLU A 85 15.19 -18.70 18.55
N ARG A 86 14.70 -19.37 17.49
CA ARG A 86 14.81 -20.82 17.35
C ARG A 86 16.26 -21.28 17.24
N ILE A 87 17.09 -20.60 16.45
CA ILE A 87 18.53 -20.91 16.35
C ILE A 87 19.21 -20.72 17.70
N ASP A 88 18.93 -19.62 18.41
CA ASP A 88 19.51 -19.35 19.72
C ASP A 88 19.11 -20.42 20.76
N SER A 89 17.85 -20.88 20.71
CA SER A 89 17.39 -21.99 21.57
C SER A 89 18.12 -23.30 21.28
N LEU A 90 18.31 -23.65 20.00
CA LEU A 90 19.05 -24.85 19.60
C LEU A 90 20.53 -24.77 19.97
N LEU A 91 21.15 -23.60 19.80
CA LEU A 91 22.54 -23.37 20.22
C LEU A 91 22.71 -23.48 21.74
N SER A 92 21.73 -22.99 22.50
CA SER A 92 21.71 -23.13 23.96
C SER A 92 21.57 -24.60 24.38
N GLU A 93 20.65 -25.34 23.74
CA GLU A 93 20.45 -26.76 24.01
C GLU A 93 21.70 -27.60 23.64
N LEU A 94 22.34 -27.30 22.50
CA LEU A 94 23.60 -27.93 22.12
C LEU A 94 24.71 -27.69 23.15
N LYS A 95 24.85 -26.46 23.66
CA LYS A 95 25.83 -26.15 24.73
C LYS A 95 25.54 -26.91 26.03
N ILE A 96 24.27 -27.08 26.38
CA ILE A 96 23.87 -27.88 27.56
C ILE A 96 24.19 -29.37 27.34
N SER A 97 23.91 -29.88 26.15
CA SER A 97 24.20 -31.27 25.77
C SER A 97 25.70 -31.57 25.82
N THR A 98 26.55 -30.70 25.26
CA THR A 98 28.01 -30.88 25.29
C THR A 98 28.57 -30.87 26.71
N ASN A 99 28.10 -29.96 27.57
CA ASN A 99 28.53 -29.90 28.98
C ASN A 99 28.10 -31.11 29.81
N THR A 100 27.02 -31.80 29.41
CA THR A 100 26.55 -33.01 30.09
C THR A 100 27.37 -34.24 29.69
N THR A 101 27.88 -34.29 28.46
CA THR A 101 28.77 -35.35 27.98
C THR A 101 30.22 -35.26 28.47
N GLU A 102 30.69 -34.10 28.93
CA GLU A 102 32.06 -33.91 29.44
C GLU A 102 32.25 -34.27 30.92
N ASN A 103 31.29 -34.94 31.56
CA ASN A 103 31.46 -35.45 32.93
C ASN A 103 31.54 -36.98 33.00
N PRO A 104 32.60 -37.62 32.48
CA PRO A 104 33.00 -38.94 32.96
C PRO A 104 33.77 -38.76 34.28
N LYS A 105 33.37 -39.56 35.28
CA LYS A 105 34.05 -39.73 36.56
C LYS A 105 35.55 -39.98 36.43
#